data_AF-A0A937U5C3-F1
#
_entry.id   AF-A0A937U5C3-F1
#
_cell.length_a   1.000
_cell.length_b   1.000
_cell.length_c   1.000
_cell.angle_alpha   90.00
_cell.angle_beta   90.00
_cell.angle_gamma   90.00
#
_symmetry.space_group_name_H-M   'P 1'
#
loop_
_entity.id
_entity.type
_entity.pdbx_description
1 polymer ?
#
loop_
_entity_poly.entity_id
_entity_poly.type
_entity_poly.pdbx_seq_one_letter_code
_entity_poly.pdbx_strand_id
1 'polypeptide(L)'
;MPKDSFQTSIQDSFIEAWRGFIDNMEKSLDILERGIDEATEMIDVCTSEWCEATEHVIDELSNSLFSISEPRWSSDEDSRKIKDLKGRVHGLYAKYKATPEQASK
;
A
#
# COMPACT_ATOMS: atom_id res chain seq x y z
N MET A 1 28.72 22.63 -17.13
CA MET A 1 27.86 22.53 -15.93
C MET A 1 28.69 21.99 -14.79
N PRO A 2 28.60 22.55 -13.58
CA PRO A 2 29.20 21.93 -12.39
C PRO A 2 28.65 20.50 -12.27
N LYS A 3 29.51 19.52 -12.03
CA LYS A 3 29.10 18.11 -11.93
C LYS A 3 28.04 17.91 -10.83
N ASP A 4 28.10 18.73 -9.79
CA ASP A 4 27.20 18.69 -8.63
C ASP A 4 25.76 19.06 -9.01
N SER A 5 25.54 20.10 -9.83
CA SER A 5 24.18 20.50 -10.20
C SER A 5 23.48 19.47 -11.08
N PHE A 6 24.24 18.79 -11.95
CA PHE A 6 23.71 17.71 -12.78
C PHE A 6 23.36 16.47 -11.94
N GLN A 7 24.25 16.07 -11.03
CA GLN A 7 24.00 14.93 -10.14
C GLN A 7 22.78 15.17 -9.24
N THR A 8 22.68 16.34 -8.61
CA THR A 8 21.52 16.70 -7.77
C THR A 8 20.21 16.65 -8.56
N SER A 9 20.18 17.18 -9.79
CA SER A 9 18.95 17.14 -10.60
C SER A 9 18.46 15.72 -10.93
N ILE A 10 19.38 14.77 -11.13
CA ILE A 10 19.03 13.36 -11.34
C ILE A 10 18.50 12.74 -10.04
N GLN A 11 19.15 13.03 -8.91
CA GLN A 11 18.74 12.52 -7.60
C GLN A 11 17.33 13.01 -7.25
N ASP A 12 17.08 14.31 -7.40
CA ASP A 12 15.80 14.93 -7.09
C ASP A 12 14.68 14.35 -7.96
N SER A 13 14.90 14.27 -9.28
CA SER A 13 13.93 13.69 -10.22
C SER A 13 13.58 12.23 -9.89
N PHE A 14 14.58 11.43 -9.52
CA PHE A 14 14.37 10.03 -9.15
C PHE A 14 13.61 9.90 -7.82
N ILE A 15 14.00 10.68 -6.80
CA ILE A 15 13.33 10.68 -5.49
C ILE A 15 11.89 11.17 -5.61
N GLU A 16 11.63 12.20 -6.41
CA GLU A 16 10.27 12.70 -6.65
C GLU A 16 9.38 11.64 -7.29
N ALA A 17 9.85 10.99 -8.37
CA ALA A 17 9.10 9.93 -9.04
C ALA A 17 8.82 8.74 -8.10
N TRP A 18 9.83 8.36 -7.32
CA TRP A 18 9.71 7.28 -6.35
C TRP A 18 8.73 7.63 -5.21
N ARG A 19 8.78 8.85 -4.67
CA ARG A 19 7.78 9.34 -3.69
C ARG A 19 6.38 9.33 -4.27
N GLY A 20 6.21 9.74 -5.53
CA GLY A 20 4.93 9.64 -6.23
C GLY A 20 4.40 8.22 -6.31
N PHE A 21 5.29 7.22 -6.49
CA PHE A 21 4.91 5.81 -6.40
C PHE A 21 4.45 5.42 -4.99
N ILE A 22 5.17 5.83 -3.94
CA ILE A 22 4.77 5.57 -2.54
C ILE A 22 3.42 6.22 -2.20
N ASP A 23 3.18 7.45 -2.65
CA ASP A 23 1.91 8.15 -2.46
C ASP A 23 0.75 7.44 -3.16
N ASN A 24 1.00 6.86 -4.33
CA ASN A 24 -0.02 6.07 -5.03
C ASN A 24 -0.28 4.72 -4.32
N MET A 25 0.75 4.11 -3.72
CA MET A 25 0.57 2.92 -2.88
C MET A 25 -0.31 3.23 -1.66
N GLU A 26 -0.08 4.37 -1.01
CA GLU A 26 -0.92 4.85 0.09
C GLU A 26 -2.39 5.01 -0.33
N LYS A 27 -2.64 5.70 -1.46
CA LYS A 27 -4.01 5.86 -2.00
C LYS A 27 -4.67 4.52 -2.33
N SER A 28 -3.91 3.55 -2.85
CA SER A 28 -4.43 2.21 -3.12
C SER A 28 -4.85 1.50 -1.83
N LEU A 29 -4.09 1.64 -0.74
CA LEU A 29 -4.50 1.14 0.57
C LEU A 29 -5.74 1.86 1.10
N ASP A 30 -5.86 3.17 0.90
CA ASP A 30 -7.07 3.93 1.30
C ASP A 30 -8.32 3.46 0.54
N ILE A 31 -8.18 3.10 -0.74
CA ILE A 31 -9.29 2.53 -1.54
C ILE A 31 -9.68 1.15 -1.01
N LEU A 32 -8.68 0.29 -0.77
CA LEU A 32 -8.89 -1.05 -0.21
C LEU A 32 -9.56 -0.99 1.17
N GLU A 33 -9.09 -0.12 2.04
CA GLU A 33 -9.65 0.10 3.38
C GLU A 33 -11.14 0.46 3.30
N ARG A 34 -11.51 1.43 2.46
CA ARG A 34 -12.93 1.77 2.27
C ARG A 34 -13.76 0.60 1.77
N GLY A 35 -13.24 -0.21 0.84
CA GLY A 35 -13.94 -1.40 0.36
C GLY A 35 -14.17 -2.45 1.45
N ILE A 36 -13.17 -2.69 2.31
CA ILE A 36 -13.29 -3.60 3.46
C ILE A 36 -14.32 -3.06 4.47
N ASP A 37 -14.36 -1.74 4.68
CA ASP A 37 -15.27 -1.10 5.63
C ASP A 37 -16.72 -1.23 5.17
N GLU A 38 -16.96 -0.91 3.90
CA GLU A 38 -18.27 -1.11 3.26
C GLU A 38 -18.74 -2.56 3.35
N ALA A 39 -17.85 -3.53 3.12
CA ALA A 39 -18.17 -4.96 3.22
C ALA A 39 -18.41 -5.43 4.67
N THR A 40 -17.83 -4.75 5.66
CA THR A 40 -18.06 -5.05 7.08
C THR A 40 -19.43 -4.55 7.53
N GLU A 41 -19.87 -3.41 7.02
CA GLU A 41 -21.17 -2.81 7.35
C GLU A 41 -22.34 -3.40 6.55
N MET A 42 -22.07 -3.92 5.35
CA MET A 42 -23.07 -4.49 4.45
C MET A 42 -22.85 -5.99 4.23
N ILE A 43 -23.63 -6.82 4.94
CA ILE A 43 -23.56 -8.29 4.88
C ILE A 43 -23.67 -8.83 3.44
N ASP A 44 -24.42 -8.16 2.56
CA ASP A 44 -24.63 -8.60 1.17
C ASP A 44 -23.45 -8.28 0.22
N VAL A 45 -22.42 -7.54 0.66
CA VAL A 45 -21.29 -7.12 -0.20
C VAL A 45 -20.17 -8.15 -0.24
N CYS A 46 -19.87 -8.86 0.86
CA CYS A 46 -18.86 -9.94 0.84
C CYS A 46 -19.49 -11.22 0.26
N THR A 47 -19.78 -11.21 -1.04
CA THR A 47 -20.01 -12.46 -1.77
C THR A 47 -18.70 -13.25 -1.83
N SER A 48 -18.77 -14.57 -2.00
CA SER A 48 -17.56 -15.42 -2.06
C SER A 48 -16.55 -14.94 -3.10
N GLU A 49 -17.03 -14.43 -4.24
CA GLU A 49 -16.22 -13.85 -5.32
C GLU A 49 -15.57 -12.52 -4.90
N TRP A 50 -16.32 -11.64 -4.23
CA TRP A 50 -15.77 -10.39 -3.73
C TRP A 50 -14.67 -10.62 -2.69
N CYS A 51 -14.89 -11.56 -1.76
CA CYS A 51 -13.91 -11.84 -0.73
C CYS A 51 -12.61 -12.44 -1.36
N GLU A 52 -12.72 -13.39 -2.30
CA GLU A 52 -11.56 -13.95 -3.02
C GLU A 52 -10.80 -12.88 -3.81
N ALA A 53 -11.50 -12.03 -4.57
CA ALA A 53 -10.89 -10.93 -5.30
C ALA A 53 -10.18 -9.93 -4.37
N THR A 54 -10.80 -9.62 -3.24
CA THR A 54 -10.23 -8.71 -2.23
C THR A 54 -8.98 -9.30 -1.59
N GLU A 55 -8.98 -10.60 -1.26
CA GLU A 55 -7.81 -11.30 -0.74
C GLU A 55 -6.63 -11.23 -1.71
N HIS A 56 -6.87 -11.47 -3.00
CA HIS A 56 -5.85 -11.34 -4.03
C HIS A 56 -5.30 -9.91 -4.12
N VAL A 57 -6.15 -8.88 -4.06
CA VAL A 57 -5.70 -7.48 -4.06
C VAL A 57 -4.84 -7.18 -2.83
N ILE A 58 -5.22 -7.67 -1.64
CA ILE A 58 -4.41 -7.48 -0.43
C ILE A 58 -3.04 -8.14 -0.59
N ASP A 59 -2.99 -9.36 -1.13
CA ASP A 59 -1.74 -10.09 -1.37
C ASP A 59 -0.85 -9.36 -2.39
N GLU A 60 -1.41 -8.87 -3.50
CA GLU A 60 -0.66 -8.11 -4.51
C GLU A 60 -0.09 -6.80 -3.94
N LEU A 61 -0.88 -6.04 -3.18
CA LEU A 61 -0.42 -4.80 -2.55
C LEU A 61 0.62 -5.08 -1.47
N SER A 62 0.46 -6.15 -0.69
CA SER A 62 1.43 -6.60 0.30
C SER A 62 2.76 -6.96 -0.38
N ASN A 63 2.73 -7.84 -1.38
CA ASN A 63 3.92 -8.24 -2.14
C ASN A 63 4.62 -7.03 -2.77
N SER A 64 3.85 -6.09 -3.32
CA SER A 64 4.40 -4.85 -3.88
C SER A 64 5.09 -4.01 -2.81
N LEU A 65 4.46 -3.76 -1.65
CA LEU A 65 5.01 -3.00 -0.53
C LEU A 65 6.28 -3.62 0.07
N PHE A 66 6.30 -4.95 0.23
CA PHE A 66 7.44 -5.66 0.78
C PHE A 66 8.61 -5.78 -0.20
N SER A 67 8.35 -5.63 -1.49
CA SER A 67 9.37 -5.63 -2.55
C SER A 67 9.91 -4.24 -2.90
N ILE A 68 9.40 -3.17 -2.27
CA ILE A 68 9.88 -1.80 -2.52
C ILE A 68 11.36 -1.70 -2.14
N SER A 69 12.16 -1.33 -3.13
CA SER A 69 13.58 -0.99 -2.94
C SER A 69 13.71 0.49 -2.66
N GLU A 70 14.30 0.82 -1.51
CA GLU A 70 14.49 2.20 -1.07
C GLU A 70 15.73 2.83 -1.71
N PRO A 71 15.61 4.01 -2.36
CA PRO A 71 16.74 4.74 -2.90
C PRO A 71 17.72 5.15 -1.79
N ARG A 72 19.03 5.16 -2.07
CA ARG A 72 20.04 5.62 -1.11
C ARG A 72 19.90 7.09 -0.69
N TRP A 73 19.20 7.90 -1.48
CA TRP A 73 18.99 9.33 -1.23
C TRP A 73 17.62 9.63 -0.61
N SER A 74 16.89 8.58 -0.21
CA SER A 74 15.66 8.72 0.57
C SER A 74 15.97 9.27 1.96
N SER A 75 14.97 9.91 2.55
CA SER A 75 15.04 10.43 3.92
C SER A 75 14.49 9.42 4.93
N ASP A 76 14.81 9.59 6.21
CA ASP A 76 14.23 8.78 7.29
C ASP A 76 12.70 8.90 7.37
N GLU A 77 12.11 10.00 6.87
CA GLU A 77 10.66 10.15 6.75
C GLU A 77 10.08 9.21 5.69
N ASP A 78 10.76 9.05 4.56
CA ASP A 78 10.36 8.11 3.52
C ASP A 78 10.41 6.66 4.03
N SER A 79 11.47 6.30 4.76
CA SER A 79 11.60 4.96 5.35
C SER A 79 10.50 4.68 6.38
N ARG A 80 10.15 5.69 7.20
CA ARG A 80 9.04 5.59 8.15
C ARG A 80 7.70 5.42 7.44
N LYS A 81 7.44 6.19 6.37
CA LYS A 81 6.23 6.06 5.58
C LYS A 81 6.06 4.64 5.05
N ILE A 82 7.10 4.04 4.47
CA ILE A 82 7.04 2.65 3.99
C ILE A 82 6.74 1.67 5.13
N LYS A 83 7.38 1.86 6.29
CA LYS A 83 7.13 1.01 7.46
C LYS A 83 5.68 1.10 7.92
N ASP A 84 5.12 2.31 7.93
CA ASP A 84 3.73 2.54 8.30
C ASP A 84 2.78 1.89 7.27
N LEU A 85 3.03 2.03 5.97
CA LEU A 85 2.24 1.36 4.92
C LEU A 85 2.29 -0.17 5.04
N LYS A 86 3.45 -0.75 5.36
CA LYS A 86 3.59 -2.19 5.65
C LYS A 86 2.78 -2.61 6.86
N GLY A 87 2.77 -1.79 7.93
CA GLY A 87 1.90 -2.03 9.08
C GLY A 87 0.41 -1.95 8.71
N ARG A 88 0.04 -0.95 7.90
CA ARG A 88 -1.34 -0.74 7.44
C ARG A 88 -1.86 -1.93 6.64
N VAL A 89 -1.10 -2.45 5.67
CA VAL A 89 -1.58 -3.59 4.85
C VAL A 89 -1.81 -4.84 5.70
N HIS A 90 -0.98 -5.09 6.72
CA HIS A 90 -1.23 -6.16 7.69
C HIS A 90 -2.50 -5.92 8.51
N GLY A 91 -2.75 -4.67 8.93
CA GLY A 91 -3.98 -4.28 9.60
C GLY A 91 -5.22 -4.51 8.74
N LEU A 92 -5.15 -4.15 7.45
CA LEU A 92 -6.23 -4.39 6.49
C LEU A 92 -6.49 -5.88 6.26
N TYR A 93 -5.45 -6.70 6.19
CA TYR A 93 -5.63 -8.15 6.10
C TYR A 93 -6.35 -8.72 7.33
N ALA A 94 -5.97 -8.27 8.53
CA ALA A 94 -6.66 -8.67 9.76
C ALA A 94 -8.13 -8.20 9.78
N LYS A 95 -8.40 -6.98 9.34
CA LYS A 95 -9.76 -6.43 9.22
C LYS A 95 -10.60 -7.22 8.22
N TYR A 96 -10.05 -7.52 7.05
CA TYR A 96 -10.68 -8.37 6.06
C TYR A 96 -11.03 -9.76 6.62
N LYS A 97 -10.11 -10.41 7.34
CA LYS A 97 -10.38 -11.71 7.97
C LYS A 97 -11.43 -11.65 9.08
N ALA A 98 -11.69 -10.48 9.66
CA ALA A 98 -12.74 -10.27 10.64
C ALA A 98 -14.13 -10.00 10.01
N THR A 99 -14.23 -9.89 8.68
CA THR A 99 -15.52 -9.74 7.99
C THR A 99 -16.41 -10.98 8.22
N PRO A 100 -17.76 -10.84 8.26
CA PRO A 100 -18.67 -11.92 8.65
C PRO A 100 -18.51 -13.21 7.84
N GLU A 101 -18.30 -13.10 6.53
CA GLU A 101 -18.12 -14.25 5.63
C GLU A 101 -16.79 -14.98 5.91
N GLN A 102 -15.70 -14.25 6.14
CA GLN A 102 -14.39 -14.83 6.43
C GLN A 102 -14.29 -15.38 7.86
N ALA A 103 -14.98 -14.78 8.82
CA ALA A 103 -15.04 -15.26 10.20
C ALA A 103 -15.89 -16.53 10.36
N SER A 104 -16.75 -16.82 9.37
CA SER A 104 -17.61 -18.02 9.36
C SER A 104 -16.98 -19.22 8.63
N LYS A 105 -15.86 -19.03 7.93
CA LYS A 105 -15.05 -20.09 7.31
C LYS A 105 -14.10 -20.75 8.32
#